data_AF-A0A928ST34-F1
#
_entry.id   AF-A0A928ST34-F1
#
_cell.length_a   1.000
_cell.length_b   1.000
_cell.length_c   1.000
_cell.angle_alpha   90.00
_cell.angle_beta   90.00
_cell.angle_gamma   90.00
#
_symmetry.space_group_name_H-M   'P 1'
#
loop_
_entity.id
_entity.type
_entity.pdbx_description
1 polymer ?
#
loop_
_entity_poly.entity_id
_entity_poly.type
_entity_poly.pdbx_seq_one_letter_code
_entity_poly.pdbx_strand_id
1 'polypeptide(L)'
;MGGLIFWKLRGSDEKPVASVQPPPPATTPQVFEQPPPPPPPPPPPEEDAGKKPAGKVVGVGGGGCAGECKGTAGATLQSALAAKAGAARGCYERGLRQNATLQGKLVISVRVGPGGQVCSAGVASNALGDPGVASCVVGLFRSASFPAPEGGCVDTQVPMNFVPKGGGK
;
A
#
# COMPACT_ATOMS: atom_id res chain seq x y z
N MET A 1 -56.62 8.80 40.90
CA MET A 1 -55.35 9.53 40.73
C MET A 1 -54.69 9.08 39.45
N GLY A 2 -54.85 9.82 38.35
CA GLY A 2 -54.22 9.51 37.08
C GLY A 2 -54.53 10.59 36.05
N GLY A 3 -53.52 11.04 35.32
CA GLY A 3 -53.71 11.89 34.13
C GLY A 3 -52.66 12.98 33.97
N LEU A 4 -51.59 12.64 33.26
CA LEU A 4 -50.79 13.54 32.39
C LEU A 4 -51.71 14.48 31.62
N ILE A 5 -51.30 15.73 31.32
CA ILE A 5 -51.21 16.37 29.99
C ILE A 5 -50.58 17.77 30.18
N PHE A 6 -49.28 17.91 29.90
CA PHE A 6 -48.68 19.21 29.61
C PHE A 6 -48.83 19.47 28.11
N TRP A 7 -49.89 20.18 27.74
CA TRP A 7 -49.94 20.87 26.46
C TRP A 7 -50.97 21.99 26.54
N LYS A 8 -50.53 23.25 26.53
CA LYS A 8 -51.43 24.35 26.26
C LYS A 8 -50.72 25.44 25.47
N LEU A 9 -51.04 25.42 24.18
CA LEU A 9 -50.79 26.47 23.22
C LEU A 9 -51.42 27.79 23.68
N ARG A 10 -50.78 28.88 23.30
CA ARG A 10 -51.47 30.13 23.06
C ARG A 10 -51.02 30.64 21.69
N GLY A 11 -51.91 30.44 20.72
CA GLY A 11 -51.73 30.88 19.34
C GLY A 11 -51.78 32.40 19.24
N SER A 12 -50.91 32.91 18.36
CA SER A 12 -50.96 34.28 17.87
C SER A 12 -51.92 34.38 16.69
N ASP A 13 -52.63 35.48 16.75
CA ASP A 13 -53.62 36.00 15.85
C ASP A 13 -53.00 36.56 14.55
N GLU A 14 -53.86 36.70 13.53
CA GLU A 14 -53.79 37.60 12.37
C GLU A 14 -52.93 37.22 11.15
N LYS A 15 -53.66 36.64 10.17
CA LYS A 15 -53.52 36.91 8.72
C LYS A 15 -53.58 38.44 8.47
N PRO A 16 -52.90 39.02 7.44
CA PRO A 16 -53.39 38.78 6.08
C PRO A 16 -52.42 38.96 4.88
N VAL A 17 -52.92 38.46 3.75
CA VAL A 17 -52.63 38.74 2.32
C VAL A 17 -51.18 38.72 1.78
N ALA A 18 -50.98 37.66 0.98
CA ALA A 18 -50.56 37.71 -0.43
C ALA A 18 -49.33 38.55 -0.80
N SER A 19 -48.19 37.85 -0.86
CA SER A 19 -47.20 38.14 -1.89
C SER A 19 -46.78 36.81 -2.53
N VAL A 20 -47.16 36.63 -3.79
CA VAL A 20 -46.80 35.47 -4.61
C VAL A 20 -45.32 35.64 -4.96
N GLN A 21 -44.45 34.96 -4.22
CA GLN A 21 -43.02 34.89 -4.56
C GLN A 21 -42.82 33.74 -5.59
N PRO A 22 -42.02 33.96 -6.66
CA PRO A 22 -41.64 32.89 -7.58
C PRO A 22 -40.82 31.80 -6.85
N PRO A 23 -40.85 30.53 -7.31
CA PRO A 23 -40.06 29.48 -6.67
C PRO A 23 -38.56 29.82 -6.78
N PRO A 24 -37.76 29.66 -5.71
CA PRO A 24 -36.32 29.66 -5.85
C PRO A 24 -35.90 28.48 -6.74
N PRO A 25 -34.86 28.63 -7.58
CA PRO A 25 -34.34 27.51 -8.34
C PRO A 25 -33.91 26.42 -7.37
N ALA A 26 -34.15 25.16 -7.75
CA ALA A 26 -33.72 23.99 -7.00
C ALA A 26 -32.24 24.13 -6.66
N THR A 27 -31.93 24.32 -5.38
CA THR A 27 -30.58 24.20 -4.86
C THR A 27 -30.15 22.77 -5.11
N THR A 28 -29.29 22.63 -6.11
CA THR A 28 -28.54 21.43 -6.44
C THR A 28 -28.01 20.78 -5.17
N PRO A 29 -28.13 19.45 -5.01
CA PRO A 29 -27.47 18.76 -3.92
C PRO A 29 -25.99 19.11 -3.96
N GLN A 30 -25.47 19.46 -2.79
CA GLN A 30 -24.05 19.64 -2.52
C GLN A 30 -23.38 18.31 -2.92
N VAL A 31 -22.91 18.22 -4.15
CA VAL A 31 -21.91 17.24 -4.54
C VAL A 31 -20.71 17.66 -3.71
N PHE A 32 -20.52 16.93 -2.60
CA PHE A 32 -19.21 16.78 -2.03
C PHE A 32 -18.35 16.31 -3.20
N GLU A 33 -17.66 17.24 -3.83
CA GLU A 33 -16.65 16.99 -4.85
C GLU A 33 -15.65 16.09 -4.14
N GLN A 34 -15.84 14.78 -4.28
CA GLN A 34 -14.93 13.81 -3.71
C GLN A 34 -13.58 14.18 -4.31
N PRO A 35 -12.56 14.49 -3.50
CA PRO A 35 -11.25 14.81 -4.05
C PRO A 35 -10.91 13.69 -5.04
N PRO A 36 -10.46 14.04 -6.25
CA PRO A 36 -10.28 13.07 -7.32
C PRO A 36 -9.49 11.88 -6.76
N PRO A 37 -9.88 10.63 -7.11
CA PRO A 37 -9.13 9.47 -6.68
C PRO A 37 -7.65 9.73 -6.98
N PRO A 38 -6.73 9.39 -6.05
CA PRO A 38 -5.32 9.61 -6.28
C PRO A 38 -4.96 9.00 -7.64
N PRO A 39 -4.11 9.68 -8.44
CA PRO A 39 -3.73 9.17 -9.74
C PRO A 39 -3.27 7.71 -9.60
N PRO A 40 -3.61 6.83 -10.56
CA PRO A 40 -3.09 5.47 -10.56
C PRO A 40 -1.56 5.54 -10.37
N PRO A 41 -0.98 4.63 -9.57
CA PRO A 41 0.47 4.60 -9.41
C PRO A 41 1.09 4.62 -10.81
N PRO A 42 2.19 5.37 -11.03
CA PRO A 42 2.86 5.37 -12.31
C PRO A 42 3.11 3.91 -12.72
N PRO A 43 2.94 3.56 -14.01
CA PRO A 43 3.38 2.26 -14.47
C PRO A 43 4.81 2.05 -13.97
N PRO A 44 5.16 0.84 -13.48
CA PRO A 44 6.53 0.56 -13.08
C PRO A 44 7.44 1.10 -14.18
N PRO A 45 8.54 1.82 -13.86
CA PRO A 45 9.41 2.37 -14.88
C PRO A 45 9.66 1.26 -15.89
N GLU A 46 9.23 1.52 -17.13
CA GLU A 46 9.46 0.66 -18.27
C GLU A 46 10.98 0.72 -18.49
N GLU A 47 11.69 -0.06 -17.68
CA GLU A 47 13.11 -0.29 -17.81
C GLU A 47 13.25 -1.22 -19.01
N ASP A 48 13.32 -0.55 -20.16
CA ASP A 48 13.82 -1.01 -21.44
C ASP A 48 14.78 -2.19 -21.27
N ALA A 49 14.38 -3.34 -21.81
CA ALA A 49 15.21 -4.36 -22.45
C ALA A 49 16.68 -4.51 -21.97
N GLY A 50 16.93 -4.46 -20.67
CA GLY A 50 18.23 -4.70 -20.07
C GLY A 50 18.44 -6.20 -19.92
N LYS A 51 18.84 -6.84 -21.02
CA LYS A 51 19.52 -8.15 -21.11
C LYS A 51 19.55 -8.91 -19.77
N LYS A 52 18.65 -9.89 -19.63
CA LYS A 52 18.78 -10.98 -18.65
C LYS A 52 20.27 -11.27 -18.45
N PRO A 53 20.85 -11.18 -17.24
CA PRO A 53 22.02 -11.99 -17.01
C PRO A 53 21.52 -13.41 -17.24
N ALA A 54 21.89 -13.98 -18.38
CA ALA A 54 22.00 -15.41 -18.56
C ALA A 54 23.11 -15.89 -17.61
N GLY A 55 22.90 -15.69 -16.30
CA GLY A 55 23.49 -16.53 -15.29
C GLY A 55 22.84 -17.88 -15.52
N LYS A 56 23.56 -18.75 -16.23
CA LYS A 56 23.25 -20.16 -16.36
C LYS A 56 23.26 -20.73 -14.94
N VAL A 57 22.14 -20.63 -14.24
CA VAL A 57 21.90 -21.43 -13.05
C VAL A 57 21.75 -22.85 -13.56
N VAL A 58 22.79 -23.64 -13.34
CA VAL A 58 22.84 -25.05 -13.67
C VAL A 58 21.64 -25.72 -12.99
N GLY A 59 20.81 -26.37 -13.79
CA GLY A 59 19.56 -26.93 -13.32
C GLY A 59 19.78 -28.09 -12.36
N VAL A 60 19.01 -28.08 -11.28
CA VAL A 60 18.46 -29.29 -10.66
C VAL A 60 16.95 -29.03 -10.58
N GLY A 61 16.17 -29.97 -11.10
CA GLY A 61 14.80 -29.78 -11.61
C GLY A 61 13.77 -29.16 -10.67
N GLY A 62 12.77 -28.52 -11.29
CA GLY A 62 11.56 -27.99 -10.64
C GLY A 62 11.32 -26.51 -10.95
N GLY A 63 10.87 -26.21 -12.17
CA GLY A 63 10.49 -24.86 -12.59
C GLY A 63 9.39 -24.29 -11.71
N GLY A 64 9.78 -23.54 -10.68
CA GLY A 64 8.87 -23.16 -9.60
C GLY A 64 8.16 -21.82 -9.76
N CYS A 65 8.43 -21.05 -10.82
CA CYS A 65 7.90 -19.68 -10.93
C CYS A 65 7.36 -19.31 -12.30
N ALA A 66 7.15 -20.31 -13.14
CA ALA A 66 6.41 -20.15 -14.38
C ALA A 66 4.91 -20.22 -14.06
N GLY A 67 4.16 -19.20 -14.48
CA GLY A 67 2.70 -19.15 -14.34
C GLY A 67 2.18 -18.31 -13.19
N GLU A 68 0.88 -18.43 -12.95
CA GLU A 68 0.16 -17.72 -11.91
C GLU A 68 0.37 -18.38 -10.55
N CYS A 69 0.74 -17.57 -9.55
CA CYS A 69 1.02 -18.06 -8.21
C CYS A 69 -0.29 -18.18 -7.42
N LYS A 70 -0.72 -19.42 -7.17
CA LYS A 70 -1.89 -19.76 -6.34
C LYS A 70 -1.55 -20.12 -4.90
N GLY A 71 -0.26 -20.06 -4.53
CA GLY A 71 0.18 -20.38 -3.19
C GLY A 71 -0.19 -19.31 -2.16
N THR A 72 -0.11 -19.69 -0.89
CA THR A 72 -0.34 -18.83 0.27
C THR A 72 0.94 -18.62 1.05
N ALA A 73 1.16 -17.38 1.49
CA ALA A 73 2.25 -17.07 2.39
C ALA A 73 1.88 -17.50 3.81
N GLY A 74 2.31 -18.70 4.19
CA GLY A 74 2.14 -19.21 5.56
C GLY A 74 2.89 -18.37 6.60
N ALA A 75 2.60 -18.61 7.89
CA ALA A 75 3.16 -17.82 9.00
C ALA A 75 4.70 -17.84 9.04
N THR A 76 5.32 -18.95 8.65
CA THR A 76 6.79 -19.08 8.58
C THR A 76 7.39 -18.18 7.49
N LEU A 77 6.76 -18.12 6.32
CA LEU A 77 7.18 -17.24 5.23
C LEU A 77 6.98 -15.77 5.61
N GLN A 78 5.83 -15.42 6.17
CA GLN A 78 5.58 -14.07 6.67
C GLN A 78 6.62 -13.64 7.71
N SER A 79 6.96 -14.53 8.64
CA SER A 79 7.99 -14.26 9.66
C SER A 79 9.37 -14.04 9.05
N ALA A 80 9.75 -14.84 8.05
CA ALA A 80 11.01 -14.68 7.34
C ALA A 80 11.06 -13.37 6.52
N LEU A 81 9.96 -13.00 5.86
CA LEU A 81 9.82 -11.73 5.15
C LEU A 81 9.94 -10.55 6.10
N ALA A 82 9.29 -10.62 7.27
CA ALA A 82 9.40 -9.59 8.31
C ALA A 82 10.83 -9.48 8.85
N ALA A 83 11.52 -10.61 9.07
CA ALA A 83 12.93 -10.60 9.48
C ALA A 83 13.84 -9.93 8.44
N LYS A 84 13.61 -10.19 7.15
CA LYS A 84 14.34 -9.53 6.05
C LYS A 84 13.98 -8.05 5.90
N ALA A 85 12.73 -7.68 6.13
CA ALA A 85 12.32 -6.28 6.23
C ALA A 85 13.06 -5.55 7.36
N GLY A 86 13.35 -6.22 8.49
CA GLY A 86 14.23 -5.69 9.52
C GLY A 86 15.64 -5.37 9.02
N ALA A 87 16.21 -6.22 8.17
CA ALA A 87 17.52 -6.00 7.56
C ALA A 87 17.52 -4.86 6.52
N ALA A 88 16.38 -4.56 5.91
CA ALA A 88 16.20 -3.41 5.02
C ALA A 88 16.48 -2.06 5.72
N ARG A 89 16.46 -2.03 7.06
CA ARG A 89 16.84 -0.85 7.84
C ARG A 89 18.25 -0.34 7.51
N GLY A 90 19.20 -1.23 7.22
CA GLY A 90 20.56 -0.82 6.81
C GLY A 90 20.61 -0.17 5.41
N CYS A 91 19.64 -0.44 4.54
CA CYS A 91 19.49 0.32 3.28
C CYS A 91 18.96 1.72 3.55
N TYR A 92 17.95 1.82 4.42
CA TYR A 92 17.36 3.09 4.81
C TYR A 92 18.35 4.01 5.55
N GLU A 93 19.14 3.48 6.48
CA GLU A 93 20.17 4.24 7.20
C GLU A 93 21.24 4.81 6.28
N ARG A 94 21.55 4.13 5.17
CA ARG A 94 22.43 4.67 4.12
C ARG A 94 21.77 5.82 3.38
N GLY A 95 20.48 5.69 3.04
CA GLY A 95 19.70 6.79 2.45
C GLY A 95 19.63 8.01 3.37
N LEU A 96 19.47 7.81 4.68
CA LEU A 96 19.42 8.89 5.67
C LEU A 96 20.70 9.71 5.74
N ARG A 97 21.86 9.13 5.40
CA ARG A 97 23.12 9.89 5.30
C ARG A 97 23.13 10.89 4.15
N GLN A 98 22.35 10.63 3.10
CA GLN A 98 22.17 11.54 1.96
C GLN A 98 21.01 12.52 2.24
N ASN A 99 19.89 11.99 2.73
CA ASN A 99 18.65 12.71 2.94
C ASN A 99 18.09 12.38 4.33
N ALA A 100 18.34 13.24 5.31
CA ALA A 100 17.89 13.02 6.70
C ALA A 100 16.36 13.09 6.88
N THR A 101 15.65 13.58 5.86
CA THR A 101 14.18 13.73 5.84
C THR A 101 13.46 12.55 5.19
N LEU A 102 14.17 11.50 4.75
CA LEU A 102 13.53 10.33 4.17
C LEU A 102 12.58 9.71 5.19
N GLN A 103 11.32 9.63 4.84
CA GLN A 103 10.30 8.98 5.63
C GLN A 103 9.16 8.54 4.73
N GLY A 104 8.50 7.45 5.07
CA GLY A 104 7.35 6.97 4.31
C GLY A 104 7.31 5.46 4.20
N LYS A 105 6.41 5.00 3.34
CA LYS A 105 6.11 3.58 3.12
C LYS A 105 6.81 3.09 1.85
N LEU A 106 7.62 2.04 1.98
CA LEU A 106 8.17 1.30 0.85
C LEU A 106 7.47 -0.05 0.78
N VAL A 107 6.89 -0.40 -0.36
CA VAL A 107 6.27 -1.71 -0.59
C VAL A 107 7.07 -2.44 -1.65
N ILE A 108 7.57 -3.61 -1.30
CA ILE A 108 8.32 -4.48 -2.20
C ILE A 108 7.45 -5.67 -2.56
N SER A 109 7.28 -5.93 -3.85
CA SER A 109 6.68 -7.17 -4.35
C SER A 109 7.77 -8.23 -4.44
N VAL A 110 7.48 -9.42 -3.91
CA VAL A 110 8.38 -10.57 -3.93
C VAL A 110 7.60 -11.78 -4.36
N ARG A 111 8.09 -12.45 -5.40
CA ARG A 111 7.62 -13.75 -5.85
C ARG A 111 8.53 -14.84 -5.30
N VAL A 112 7.98 -15.67 -4.43
CA VAL A 112 8.67 -16.81 -3.82
C VAL A 112 8.16 -18.08 -4.48
N GLY A 113 9.08 -18.91 -4.97
CA GLY A 113 8.79 -20.21 -5.56
C GLY A 113 8.50 -21.30 -4.52
N PRO A 114 8.05 -22.48 -4.96
CA PRO A 114 7.69 -23.63 -4.10
C PRO A 114 8.86 -24.19 -3.30
N GLY A 115 10.11 -23.93 -3.69
CA GLY A 115 11.30 -24.30 -2.93
C GLY A 115 11.82 -23.20 -2.01
N GLY A 116 11.13 -22.06 -1.91
CA GLY A 116 11.57 -20.91 -1.10
C GLY A 116 12.56 -19.97 -1.81
N GLN A 117 12.91 -20.25 -3.06
CA GLN A 117 13.73 -19.37 -3.88
C GLN A 117 12.96 -18.12 -4.31
N VAL A 118 13.62 -16.97 -4.29
CA VAL A 118 13.04 -15.74 -4.85
C VAL A 118 13.19 -15.76 -6.36
N CYS A 119 12.06 -15.73 -7.05
CA CYS A 119 12.04 -15.75 -8.50
C CYS A 119 12.02 -14.36 -9.11
N SER A 120 11.39 -13.42 -8.41
CA SER A 120 11.37 -12.01 -8.80
C SER A 120 11.17 -11.18 -7.55
N ALA A 121 11.82 -10.02 -7.48
CA ALA A 121 11.52 -9.02 -6.48
C ALA A 121 11.67 -7.64 -7.11
N GLY A 122 10.75 -6.74 -6.77
CA GLY A 122 10.65 -5.41 -7.34
C GLY A 122 9.96 -4.45 -6.39
N VAL A 123 9.95 -3.18 -6.78
CA VAL A 123 9.31 -2.13 -5.99
C VAL A 123 7.86 -2.01 -6.45
N ALA A 124 6.92 -2.32 -5.55
CA ALA A 124 5.50 -2.12 -5.80
C ALA A 124 5.08 -0.67 -5.54
N SER A 125 5.68 -0.02 -4.54
CA SER A 125 5.42 1.39 -4.23
C SER A 125 6.60 2.00 -3.49
N ASN A 126 7.05 3.18 -3.93
CA ASN A 126 8.15 3.92 -3.30
C ASN A 126 7.68 5.28 -2.78
N ALA A 127 6.90 5.30 -1.69
CA ALA A 127 6.51 6.56 -1.06
C ALA A 127 7.68 7.24 -0.30
N LEU A 128 8.82 6.57 -0.16
CA LEU A 128 10.03 7.15 0.42
C LEU A 128 10.70 8.16 -0.52
N GLY A 129 10.48 8.05 -1.84
CA GLY A 129 11.05 8.94 -2.85
C GLY A 129 12.53 8.69 -3.18
N ASP A 130 13.18 7.69 -2.56
CA ASP A 130 14.60 7.40 -2.79
C ASP A 130 14.79 6.08 -3.55
N PRO A 131 15.26 6.11 -4.82
CA PRO A 131 15.47 4.91 -5.62
C PRO A 131 16.69 4.10 -5.15
N GLY A 132 17.65 4.72 -4.47
CA GLY A 132 18.84 4.05 -3.94
C GLY A 132 18.49 3.10 -2.79
N VAL A 133 17.65 3.56 -1.85
CA VAL A 133 17.09 2.72 -0.79
C VAL A 133 16.25 1.60 -1.41
N ALA A 134 15.34 1.92 -2.33
CA ALA A 134 14.48 0.92 -2.95
C ALA A 134 15.27 -0.19 -3.65
N SER A 135 16.28 0.17 -4.44
CA SER A 135 17.16 -0.79 -5.14
C SER A 135 17.97 -1.65 -4.18
N CYS A 136 18.50 -1.05 -3.11
CA CYS A 136 19.21 -1.76 -2.07
C CYS A 136 18.34 -2.82 -1.39
N VAL A 137 17.09 -2.46 -1.08
CA VAL A 137 16.14 -3.37 -0.45
C VAL A 137 15.78 -4.50 -1.42
N VAL A 138 15.49 -4.19 -2.68
CA VAL A 138 15.22 -5.22 -3.70
C VAL A 138 16.38 -6.21 -3.81
N GLY A 139 17.64 -5.72 -3.85
CA GLY A 139 18.82 -6.58 -3.87
C GLY A 139 18.93 -7.50 -2.65
N LEU A 140 18.56 -6.99 -1.47
CA LEU A 140 18.53 -7.76 -0.23
C LEU A 140 17.50 -8.89 -0.26
N PHE A 141 16.30 -8.63 -0.80
CA PHE A 141 15.28 -9.66 -0.97
C PHE A 141 15.66 -10.67 -2.06
N ARG A 142 16.22 -10.24 -3.20
CA ARG A 142 16.67 -11.15 -4.29
C ARG A 142 17.77 -12.12 -3.85
N SER A 143 18.64 -11.67 -2.96
CA SER A 143 19.76 -12.49 -2.46
C SER A 143 19.38 -13.33 -1.24
N ALA A 144 18.18 -13.15 -0.70
CA ALA A 144 17.69 -13.92 0.42
C ALA A 144 17.05 -15.24 -0.03
N SER A 145 17.14 -16.25 0.83
CA SER A 145 16.33 -17.46 0.73
C SER A 145 15.23 -17.39 1.77
N PHE A 146 14.02 -17.83 1.38
CA PHE A 146 12.84 -17.85 2.22
C PHE A 146 12.36 -19.30 2.43
N PRO A 147 11.57 -19.58 3.46
CA PRO A 147 10.93 -20.88 3.58
C PRO A 147 9.90 -21.08 2.46
N ALA A 148 9.68 -22.34 2.09
CA ALA A 148 8.70 -22.70 1.06
C ALA A 148 7.28 -22.25 1.46
N PRO A 149 6.56 -21.52 0.58
CA PRO A 149 5.14 -21.24 0.75
C PRO A 149 4.28 -22.49 0.55
N GLU A 150 3.03 -22.43 1.01
CA GLU A 150 2.06 -23.50 0.80
C GLU A 150 1.40 -23.36 -0.58
N GLY A 151 1.20 -24.48 -1.29
CA GLY A 151 0.42 -24.47 -2.55
C GLY A 151 1.15 -23.98 -3.81
N GLY A 152 2.48 -23.93 -3.83
CA GLY A 152 3.26 -23.63 -5.04
C GLY A 152 4.09 -22.36 -4.92
N CYS A 153 4.04 -21.48 -5.92
CA CYS A 153 4.61 -20.13 -5.78
C CYS A 153 3.59 -19.16 -5.18
N VAL A 154 4.07 -18.11 -4.54
CA VAL A 154 3.26 -17.01 -4.00
C VAL A 154 3.84 -15.68 -4.44
N ASP A 155 2.96 -14.75 -4.80
CA ASP A 155 3.30 -13.33 -4.93
C ASP A 155 2.85 -12.63 -3.65
N THR A 156 3.78 -11.96 -2.97
CA THR A 156 3.50 -11.28 -1.71
C THR A 156 4.13 -9.91 -1.71
N GLN A 157 3.41 -8.96 -1.10
CA GLN A 157 3.88 -7.59 -0.92
C GLN A 157 4.29 -7.40 0.53
N VAL A 158 5.52 -6.93 0.72
CA VAL A 158 6.08 -6.65 2.04
C VAL A 158 6.10 -5.14 2.24
N PRO A 159 5.10 -4.57 2.95
CA PRO A 159 5.12 -3.17 3.31
C PRO A 159 6.12 -2.92 4.44
N MET A 160 6.99 -1.94 4.24
CA MET A 160 7.95 -1.45 5.22
C MET A 160 7.67 0.02 5.48
N ASN A 161 7.51 0.37 6.75
CA ASN A 161 7.36 1.76 7.15
C ASN A 161 8.68 2.29 7.71
N PHE A 162 9.28 3.24 7.00
CA PHE A 162 10.52 3.88 7.40
C PHE A 162 10.23 5.24 8.01
N VAL A 163 10.68 5.41 9.26
CA VAL A 163 10.59 6.69 9.98
C VAL A 163 11.95 7.02 10.58
N PRO A 164 12.40 8.28 10.49
CA PRO A 164 13.64 8.69 11.11
C PRO A 164 13.46 8.67 12.63
N LYS A 165 14.48 8.19 13.35
CA LYS A 165 14.47 8.17 14.83
C LYS A 165 14.69 9.55 15.47
N GLY A 166 14.51 10.64 14.72
CA GLY A 166 14.92 12.01 15.09
C GLY A 166 13.79 13.05 15.03
N GLY A 167 12.55 12.67 15.33
CA GLY A 167 11.38 13.57 15.29
C GLY A 167 10.54 13.58 16.57
N GLY A 168 11.12 13.25 17.71
CA GLY A 168 10.49 13.40 19.02
C GLY A 168 11.30 14.39 19.84
N LYS A 169 10.82 15.63 19.88
CA LYS A 169 11.27 16.62 20.87
C LYS A 169 10.29 16.59 22.04
#